data_AF-A0A8H4J1D0-F1
#
_entry.id   AF-A0A8H4J1D0-F1
#
_cell.length_a   1.000
_cell.length_b   1.000
_cell.length_c   1.000
_cell.angle_alpha   90.00
_cell.angle_beta   90.00
_cell.angle_gamma   90.00
#
_symmetry.space_group_name_H-M   'P 1'
#
loop_
_entity.id
_entity.type
_entity.pdbx_description
1 polymer ?
#
loop_
_entity_poly.entity_id
_entity_poly.type
_entity_poly.pdbx_seq_one_letter_code
_entity_poly.pdbx_strand_id
1 'polypeptide(L)'
;MLHPPGLRLAARHALALTRPKAPSTILSTSTRQAPTTTPFPPAATALILPHRRLPTNPAPKAPLTILEQQRLHRPVSPHATIYRPQITWLGSITGRVAGSLVAGALYLFFAGYAVAPVFGWDLGSEAAVAFAAGLPGAVKVGARALAGWAVSYHCLNGVRHLVWDFAVGVNNRAVMRSGWVVVGLSVCGAVGSALY
;
A
#
# COMPACT_ATOMS: atom_id res chain seq x y z
N MET A 1 28.38 -26.93 -49.08
CA MET A 1 28.37 -25.48 -48.74
C MET A 1 27.92 -25.36 -47.29
N LEU A 2 28.73 -25.62 -46.26
CA LEU A 2 29.93 -24.92 -45.76
C LEU A 2 29.68 -23.44 -45.43
N HIS A 3 29.33 -23.15 -44.17
CA HIS A 3 30.06 -22.18 -43.34
C HIS A 3 29.80 -22.41 -41.82
N PRO A 4 30.81 -22.24 -40.94
CA PRO A 4 30.83 -22.76 -39.56
C PRO A 4 30.52 -21.70 -38.47
N PRO A 5 30.35 -22.12 -37.19
CA PRO A 5 30.25 -21.20 -36.04
C PRO A 5 31.62 -20.61 -35.67
N GLY A 6 31.70 -19.28 -35.65
CA GLY A 6 32.90 -18.53 -35.31
C GLY A 6 33.19 -18.50 -33.81
N LEU A 7 34.21 -19.25 -33.41
CA LEU A 7 34.97 -19.07 -32.18
C LEU A 7 35.79 -17.76 -32.31
N ARG A 8 35.59 -16.78 -31.43
CA ARG A 8 36.57 -15.69 -31.22
C ARG A 8 36.99 -15.64 -29.75
N LEU A 9 38.13 -16.29 -29.53
CA LEU A 9 39.05 -16.09 -28.43
C LEU A 9 39.56 -14.64 -28.46
N ALA A 10 39.43 -13.90 -27.35
CA ALA A 10 40.36 -12.83 -27.00
C ALA A 10 40.17 -12.46 -25.53
N ALA A 11 41.01 -13.08 -24.69
CA ALA A 11 41.37 -12.56 -23.40
C ALA A 11 41.78 -11.09 -23.53
N ARG A 12 41.11 -10.19 -22.82
CA ARG A 12 41.60 -8.83 -22.57
C ARG A 12 41.57 -8.58 -21.07
N HIS A 13 42.74 -8.76 -20.50
CA HIS A 13 43.37 -7.92 -19.49
C HIS A 13 42.45 -7.32 -18.41
N ALA A 14 42.61 -7.90 -17.22
CA ALA A 14 42.67 -7.24 -15.94
C ALA A 14 42.80 -5.70 -15.99
N LEU A 15 41.81 -5.01 -15.43
CA LEU A 15 42.04 -3.74 -14.76
C LEU A 15 41.28 -3.76 -13.44
N ALA A 16 41.89 -4.44 -12.47
CA ALA A 16 41.52 -4.33 -11.06
C ALA A 16 41.76 -2.88 -10.62
N LEU A 17 40.70 -2.08 -10.59
CA LEU A 17 40.71 -0.75 -9.97
C LEU A 17 40.71 -0.93 -8.45
N THR A 18 41.90 -1.15 -7.90
CA THR A 18 42.20 -1.07 -6.48
C THR A 18 41.97 0.38 -6.02
N ARG A 19 40.85 0.62 -5.35
CA ARG A 19 40.60 1.89 -4.64
C ARG A 19 41.59 1.99 -3.46
N PRO A 20 42.40 3.05 -3.34
CA PRO A 20 43.22 3.25 -2.15
C PRO A 20 42.32 3.55 -0.95
N LYS A 21 42.46 2.72 0.08
CA LYS A 21 41.86 2.83 1.41
C LYS A 21 42.57 3.95 2.16
N ALA A 22 41.90 5.06 2.44
CA ALA A 22 42.45 6.14 3.25
C ALA A 22 42.69 5.66 4.71
N PRO A 23 43.82 6.03 5.33
CA PRO A 23 44.17 5.57 6.67
C PRO A 23 43.29 6.21 7.75
N SER A 24 42.79 5.36 8.63
CA SER A 24 42.21 5.68 9.92
C SER A 24 43.30 5.99 10.96
N THR A 25 42.93 6.75 12.00
CA THR A 25 43.67 7.15 13.23
C THR A 25 44.21 8.58 13.11
N ILE A 26 43.75 9.56 13.90
CA ILE A 26 44.18 9.78 15.29
C ILE A 26 43.02 10.18 16.22
N LEU A 27 42.94 9.47 17.35
CA LEU A 27 42.21 9.82 18.55
C LEU A 27 42.77 11.15 19.10
N SER A 28 41.98 12.21 19.12
CA SER A 28 42.29 13.41 19.90
C SER A 28 41.36 13.43 21.11
N THR A 29 41.94 13.23 22.29
CA THR A 29 41.33 13.44 23.59
C THR A 29 41.00 14.93 23.74
N SER A 30 39.78 15.31 23.37
CA SER A 30 39.25 16.64 23.67
C SER A 30 38.79 16.68 25.12
N THR A 31 39.58 17.33 25.96
CA THR A 31 39.24 17.69 27.34
C THR A 31 37.90 18.44 27.36
N ARG A 32 36.93 17.92 28.13
CA ARG A 32 35.61 18.51 28.32
C ARG A 32 35.76 19.82 29.11
N GLN A 33 35.71 20.96 28.41
CA GLN A 33 35.50 22.26 29.03
C GLN A 33 33.99 22.50 29.22
N ALA A 34 33.63 23.00 30.40
CA ALA A 34 32.25 23.30 30.81
C ALA A 34 31.63 24.41 29.93
N PRO A 35 30.29 24.46 29.78
CA PRO A 35 29.64 25.44 28.92
C PRO A 35 29.70 26.83 29.59
N THR A 36 30.52 27.71 29.04
CA THR A 36 30.42 29.15 29.30
C THR A 36 29.18 29.67 28.57
N THR A 37 28.18 30.09 29.34
CA THR A 37 26.99 30.80 28.85
C THR A 37 27.43 32.11 28.19
N THR A 38 27.49 32.12 26.87
CA THR A 38 27.59 33.37 26.10
C THR A 38 26.18 33.93 25.93
N PRO A 39 25.97 35.24 26.19
CA PRO A 39 24.69 35.87 25.92
C PRO A 39 24.43 35.87 24.41
N PHE A 40 23.23 35.45 24.03
CA PHE A 40 22.74 35.50 22.66
C PHE A 40 23.02 36.88 22.01
N PRO A 41 23.64 36.95 20.82
CA PRO A 41 23.65 38.19 20.06
C PRO A 41 22.20 38.52 19.65
N PRO A 42 21.75 39.78 19.79
CA PRO A 42 20.42 40.16 19.36
C PRO A 42 20.35 40.14 17.83
N ALA A 43 19.23 39.61 17.35
CA ALA A 43 18.67 39.80 16.02
C ALA A 43 19.57 39.46 14.82
N ALA A 44 19.34 38.29 14.25
CA ALA A 44 19.59 38.07 12.83
C ALA A 44 18.90 39.20 12.03
N THR A 45 19.68 40.08 11.41
CA THR A 45 19.16 41.02 10.41
C THR A 45 18.52 40.19 9.30
N ALA A 46 17.20 40.10 9.32
CA ALA A 46 16.44 39.50 8.26
C ALA A 46 16.78 40.26 6.96
N LEU A 47 17.35 39.56 5.99
CA LEU A 47 17.51 40.08 4.63
C LEU A 47 16.10 40.26 4.06
N ILE A 48 15.55 41.46 4.20
CA ILE A 48 14.27 41.81 3.59
C ILE A 48 14.52 41.90 2.08
N LEU A 49 14.31 40.79 1.37
CA LEU A 49 14.17 40.86 -0.08
C LEU A 49 12.97 41.76 -0.37
N PRO A 50 13.10 42.77 -1.25
CA PRO A 50 11.95 43.54 -1.68
C PRO A 50 10.96 42.58 -2.32
N HIS A 51 9.85 42.33 -1.63
CA HIS A 51 8.79 41.51 -2.17
C HIS A 51 8.15 42.32 -3.30
N ARG A 52 8.55 42.05 -4.54
CA ARG A 52 7.96 42.65 -5.73
C ARG A 52 6.47 42.32 -5.71
N ARG A 53 5.65 43.26 -5.25
CA ARG A 53 4.19 43.19 -5.37
C ARG A 53 3.88 43.41 -6.84
N LEU A 54 3.80 42.31 -7.60
CA LEU A 54 3.22 42.37 -8.93
C LEU A 54 1.79 42.90 -8.76
N PRO A 55 1.37 43.90 -9.53
CA PRO A 55 0.00 44.38 -9.47
C PRO A 55 -0.94 43.21 -9.75
N THR A 56 -1.73 42.81 -8.75
CA THR A 56 -2.83 41.85 -8.91
C THR A 56 -4.00 42.57 -9.53
N ASN A 57 -3.82 43.17 -10.70
CA ASN A 57 -4.97 43.48 -11.54
C ASN A 57 -5.61 42.12 -11.85
N PRO A 58 -6.93 41.94 -11.62
CA PRO A 58 -7.59 40.73 -12.06
C PRO A 58 -7.33 40.61 -13.55
N ALA A 59 -6.55 39.60 -13.94
CA ALA A 59 -6.30 39.32 -15.34
C ALA A 59 -7.68 39.21 -16.03
N PRO A 60 -7.84 39.75 -17.25
CA PRO A 60 -9.07 39.51 -18.01
C PRO A 60 -9.37 38.00 -17.94
N LYS A 61 -10.61 37.59 -17.66
CA LYS A 61 -10.94 36.15 -17.56
C LYS A 61 -10.78 35.38 -18.88
N ALA A 62 -10.62 36.12 -19.98
CA ALA A 62 -10.61 35.63 -21.37
C ALA A 62 -9.38 34.79 -21.82
N PRO A 63 -8.14 34.90 -21.31
CA PRO A 63 -6.99 34.11 -21.78
C PRO A 63 -6.90 32.71 -21.14
N LEU A 64 -7.59 32.45 -20.03
CA LEU A 64 -7.52 31.16 -19.33
C LEU A 64 -8.47 30.11 -19.93
N THR A 65 -9.53 30.55 -20.62
CA THR A 65 -10.55 29.67 -21.21
C THR A 65 -9.96 28.73 -22.26
N ILE A 66 -8.99 29.19 -23.06
CA ILE A 66 -8.30 28.37 -24.06
C ILE A 66 -7.47 27.27 -23.38
N LEU A 67 -6.76 27.60 -22.31
CA LEU A 67 -5.96 26.63 -21.57
C LEU A 67 -6.84 25.63 -20.81
N GLU A 68 -7.99 26.06 -20.30
CA GLU A 68 -9.01 25.21 -19.68
C GLU A 68 -9.62 24.25 -20.70
N GLN A 69 -10.02 24.76 -21.88
CA GLN A 69 -10.49 23.95 -23.00
C GLN A 69 -9.44 22.90 -23.42
N GLN A 70 -8.17 23.31 -23.52
CA GLN A 70 -7.07 22.39 -23.82
C GLN A 70 -6.85 21.33 -22.73
N ARG A 71 -7.10 21.63 -21.44
CA ARG A 71 -6.97 20.65 -20.35
C ARG A 71 -8.03 19.55 -20.43
N LEU A 72 -9.22 19.85 -20.92
CA LEU A 72 -10.30 18.86 -21.11
C LEU A 72 -9.96 17.83 -22.20
N HIS A 73 -9.15 18.21 -23.19
CA HIS A 73 -8.74 17.33 -24.30
C HIS A 73 -7.44 16.56 -24.03
N ARG A 74 -6.81 16.70 -22.85
CA ARG A 74 -5.60 15.93 -22.54
C ARG A 74 -5.97 14.49 -22.23
N PRO A 75 -5.42 13.50 -22.97
CA PRO A 75 -5.67 12.11 -22.65
C PRO A 75 -5.02 11.76 -21.31
N VAL A 76 -5.71 10.94 -20.52
CA VAL A 76 -5.14 10.33 -19.31
C VAL A 76 -4.23 9.20 -19.76
N SER A 77 -2.99 9.19 -19.29
CA SER A 77 -2.08 8.07 -19.58
C SER A 77 -2.64 6.77 -19.00
N PRO A 78 -2.51 5.64 -19.72
CA PRO A 78 -2.93 4.36 -19.18
C PRO A 78 -2.12 4.05 -17.92
N HIS A 79 -2.80 3.66 -16.83
CA HIS A 79 -2.15 3.34 -15.55
C HIS A 79 -2.34 1.87 -15.17
N ALA A 80 -3.57 1.44 -14.88
CA ALA A 80 -3.85 0.12 -14.32
C ALA A 80 -3.77 -0.98 -15.39
N THR A 81 -4.07 -0.63 -16.64
CA THR A 81 -4.09 -1.56 -17.78
C THR A 81 -2.70 -1.96 -18.26
N ILE A 82 -1.67 -1.15 -17.97
CA ILE A 82 -0.29 -1.39 -18.43
C ILE A 82 0.69 -1.70 -17.29
N TYR A 83 0.28 -1.53 -16.03
CA TYR A 83 1.17 -1.75 -14.89
C TYR A 83 1.36 -3.24 -14.60
N ARG A 84 2.60 -3.64 -14.26
CA ARG A 84 2.90 -5.03 -13.93
C ARG A 84 2.20 -5.45 -12.62
N PRO A 85 1.51 -6.60 -12.60
CA PRO A 85 0.96 -7.17 -11.37
C PRO A 85 2.04 -7.43 -10.31
N GLN A 86 1.81 -6.91 -9.10
CA GLN A 86 2.68 -7.04 -7.94
C GLN A 86 1.84 -7.31 -6.69
N ILE A 87 2.37 -8.12 -5.76
CA ILE A 87 1.70 -8.49 -4.51
C ILE A 87 1.36 -7.28 -3.62
N THR A 88 2.08 -6.17 -3.80
CA THR A 88 1.89 -4.92 -3.05
C THR A 88 0.53 -4.29 -3.32
N TRP A 89 0.28 -3.89 -4.57
CA TRP A 89 -0.95 -3.22 -4.96
C TRP A 89 -2.12 -4.20 -5.08
N LEU A 90 -1.87 -5.44 -5.55
CA LEU A 90 -2.90 -6.47 -5.56
C LEU A 90 -3.37 -6.77 -4.13
N GLY A 91 -2.45 -6.95 -3.18
CA GLY A 91 -2.82 -7.19 -1.80
C GLY A 91 -3.58 -6.02 -1.16
N SER A 92 -3.26 -4.79 -1.55
CA SER A 92 -4.03 -3.61 -1.12
C SER A 92 -5.48 -3.64 -1.63
N ILE A 93 -5.68 -3.94 -2.92
CA ILE A 93 -7.03 -4.05 -3.50
C ILE A 93 -7.80 -5.20 -2.86
N THR A 94 -7.19 -6.38 -2.74
CA THR A 94 -7.81 -7.54 -2.09
C THR A 94 -8.21 -7.23 -0.65
N GLY A 95 -7.39 -6.47 0.08
CA GLY A 95 -7.70 -6.04 1.46
C GLY A 95 -8.92 -5.14 1.54
N ARG A 96 -9.09 -4.24 0.56
CA ARG A 96 -10.29 -3.40 0.43
C ARG A 96 -11.52 -4.23 0.12
N VAL A 97 -11.43 -5.14 -0.86
CA VAL A 97 -12.53 -6.03 -1.23
C VAL A 97 -12.95 -6.90 -0.05
N ALA A 98 -11.99 -7.55 0.63
CA ALA A 98 -12.26 -8.36 1.81
C ALA A 98 -12.92 -7.55 2.93
N GLY A 99 -12.43 -6.33 3.19
CA GLY A 99 -13.06 -5.42 4.17
C GLY A 99 -14.47 -5.01 3.79
N SER A 100 -14.71 -4.68 2.51
CA SER A 100 -16.04 -4.36 1.99
C SER A 100 -16.99 -5.56 2.06
N LEU A 101 -16.52 -6.79 1.86
CA LEU A 101 -17.33 -8.00 2.02
C LEU A 101 -17.74 -8.19 3.49
N VAL A 102 -16.81 -8.07 4.42
CA VAL A 102 -17.09 -8.21 5.87
C VAL A 102 -18.05 -7.11 6.34
N ALA A 103 -17.75 -5.85 6.03
CA ALA A 103 -18.61 -4.72 6.40
C ALA A 103 -19.96 -4.80 5.70
N GLY A 104 -20.00 -5.12 4.41
CA GLY A 104 -21.22 -5.26 3.63
C GLY A 104 -22.14 -6.33 4.20
N ALA A 105 -21.60 -7.51 4.52
CA ALA A 105 -22.37 -8.57 5.17
C ALA A 105 -22.95 -8.12 6.51
N LEU A 106 -22.15 -7.43 7.33
CA LEU A 106 -22.57 -6.90 8.63
C LEU A 106 -23.72 -5.88 8.49
N TYR A 107 -23.54 -4.88 7.62
CA TYR A 107 -24.53 -3.84 7.41
C TYR A 107 -25.82 -4.37 6.79
N LEU A 108 -25.72 -5.28 5.81
CA LEU A 108 -26.90 -5.91 5.21
C LEU A 108 -27.68 -6.72 6.24
N PHE A 109 -26.99 -7.49 7.10
CA PHE A 109 -27.64 -8.25 8.15
C PHE A 109 -28.37 -7.34 9.14
N PHE A 110 -27.70 -6.32 9.69
CA PHE A 110 -28.33 -5.44 10.69
C PHE A 110 -29.40 -4.54 10.10
N ALA A 111 -29.22 -4.03 8.88
CA ALA A 111 -30.27 -3.26 8.20
C ALA A 111 -31.48 -4.15 7.92
N GLY A 112 -31.26 -5.38 7.44
CA GLY A 112 -32.33 -6.37 7.27
C GLY A 112 -33.03 -6.69 8.58
N TYR A 113 -32.27 -6.93 9.65
CA TYR A 113 -32.80 -7.24 10.98
C TYR A 113 -33.65 -6.10 11.54
N ALA A 114 -33.23 -4.84 11.36
CA ALA A 114 -33.99 -3.67 11.80
C ALA A 114 -35.33 -3.52 11.05
N VAL A 115 -35.36 -3.92 9.78
CA VAL A 115 -36.52 -3.78 8.89
C VAL A 115 -37.43 -5.02 8.92
N ALA A 116 -36.92 -6.16 9.38
CA ALA A 116 -37.62 -7.44 9.41
C ALA A 116 -39.01 -7.41 10.06
N PRO A 117 -39.25 -6.72 11.20
CA PRO A 117 -40.58 -6.67 11.82
C PRO A 117 -41.65 -6.00 10.94
N VAL A 118 -41.26 -5.05 10.07
CA VAL A 118 -42.18 -4.35 9.18
C VAL A 118 -42.74 -5.28 8.10
N PHE A 119 -41.93 -6.25 7.67
CA PHE A 119 -42.29 -7.20 6.62
C PHE A 119 -42.68 -8.59 7.17
N GLY A 120 -42.69 -8.75 8.49
CA GLY A 120 -42.94 -10.05 9.13
C GLY A 120 -41.86 -11.09 8.84
N TRP A 121 -40.63 -10.66 8.52
CA TRP A 121 -39.50 -11.58 8.29
C TRP A 121 -38.92 -12.05 9.62
N ASP A 122 -38.56 -13.33 9.68
CA ASP A 122 -37.75 -13.88 10.76
C ASP A 122 -36.29 -13.97 10.33
N LEU A 123 -35.45 -13.11 10.94
CA LEU A 123 -33.99 -13.10 10.78
C LEU A 123 -33.28 -13.51 12.07
N GLY A 124 -33.98 -14.25 12.94
CA GLY A 124 -33.41 -14.87 14.12
C GLY A 124 -32.39 -15.96 13.77
N SER A 125 -31.69 -16.42 14.79
CA SER A 125 -30.69 -17.48 14.65
C SER A 125 -31.26 -18.79 14.12
N GLU A 126 -32.49 -19.11 14.49
CA GLU A 126 -33.22 -20.32 14.13
C GLU A 126 -33.52 -20.31 12.63
N ALA A 127 -34.05 -19.19 12.12
CA ALA A 127 -34.28 -18.98 10.69
C ALA A 127 -32.98 -19.03 9.89
N ALA A 128 -31.90 -18.42 10.39
CA ALA A 128 -30.59 -18.46 9.73
C ALA A 128 -30.03 -19.89 9.66
N VAL A 129 -30.15 -20.68 10.73
CA VAL A 129 -29.74 -22.09 10.75
C VAL A 129 -30.59 -22.94 9.81
N ALA A 130 -31.92 -22.74 9.79
CA ALA A 130 -32.83 -23.45 8.89
C ALA A 130 -32.51 -23.13 7.41
N PHE A 131 -32.27 -21.85 7.09
CA PHE A 131 -31.82 -21.42 5.76
C PHE A 131 -30.50 -22.09 5.38
N ALA A 132 -29.49 -22.06 6.25
CA ALA A 132 -28.20 -22.69 6.02
C ALA A 132 -28.32 -24.23 5.87
N ALA A 133 -29.24 -24.86 6.59
CA ALA A 133 -29.52 -26.28 6.50
C ALA A 133 -30.10 -26.68 5.14
N GLY A 134 -30.94 -25.82 4.54
CA GLY A 134 -31.56 -26.06 3.24
C GLY A 134 -30.64 -25.88 2.02
N LEU A 135 -29.47 -25.26 2.18
CA LEU A 135 -28.55 -25.03 1.07
C LEU A 135 -27.91 -26.34 0.55
N PRO A 136 -27.53 -26.42 -0.75
CA PRO A 136 -26.71 -27.52 -1.25
C PRO A 136 -25.35 -27.59 -0.53
N GLY A 137 -24.81 -28.79 -0.33
CA GLY A 137 -23.55 -28.99 0.40
C GLY A 137 -22.38 -28.16 -0.17
N ALA A 138 -22.25 -28.09 -1.50
CA ALA A 138 -21.23 -27.28 -2.16
C ALA A 138 -21.36 -25.78 -1.86
N VAL A 139 -22.59 -25.26 -1.79
CA VAL A 139 -22.87 -23.85 -1.47
C VAL A 139 -22.51 -23.56 -0.02
N LYS A 140 -22.81 -24.47 0.92
CA LYS A 140 -22.42 -24.31 2.33
C LYS A 140 -20.91 -24.22 2.48
N VAL A 141 -20.19 -25.15 1.87
CA VAL A 141 -18.71 -25.18 1.92
C VAL A 141 -18.13 -23.92 1.28
N GLY A 142 -18.62 -23.52 0.11
CA GLY A 142 -18.18 -22.31 -0.58
C GLY A 142 -18.43 -21.03 0.22
N ALA A 143 -19.62 -20.88 0.81
CA ALA A 143 -19.99 -19.73 1.63
C ALA A 143 -19.11 -19.64 2.89
N ARG A 144 -18.87 -20.77 3.57
CA ARG A 144 -17.99 -20.84 4.75
C ARG A 144 -16.54 -20.53 4.40
N ALA A 145 -16.04 -21.06 3.29
CA ALA A 145 -14.69 -20.78 2.80
C ALA A 145 -14.51 -19.29 2.46
N LEU A 146 -15.49 -18.68 1.78
CA LEU A 146 -15.46 -17.27 1.40
C LEU A 146 -15.52 -16.36 2.63
N ALA A 147 -16.42 -16.64 3.58
CA ALA A 147 -16.52 -15.89 4.83
C ALA A 147 -15.24 -16.00 5.66
N GLY A 148 -14.73 -17.23 5.83
CA GLY A 148 -13.47 -17.50 6.52
C GLY A 148 -12.28 -16.79 5.86
N TRP A 149 -12.19 -16.84 4.54
CA TRP A 149 -11.17 -16.12 3.76
C TRP A 149 -11.27 -14.61 3.95
N ALA A 150 -12.46 -14.02 3.77
CA ALA A 150 -12.65 -12.58 3.83
C ALA A 150 -12.27 -12.01 5.20
N VAL A 151 -12.74 -12.65 6.28
CA VAL A 151 -12.39 -12.25 7.65
C VAL A 151 -10.89 -12.44 7.91
N SER A 152 -10.34 -13.62 7.60
CA SER A 152 -8.92 -13.90 7.86
C SER A 152 -8.01 -12.96 7.08
N TYR A 153 -8.26 -12.77 5.79
CA TYR A 153 -7.47 -11.87 4.95
C TYR A 153 -7.55 -10.43 5.44
N HIS A 154 -8.76 -9.92 5.73
CA HIS A 154 -8.93 -8.54 6.17
C HIS A 154 -8.22 -8.27 7.50
N CYS A 155 -8.37 -9.17 8.49
CA CYS A 155 -7.72 -9.04 9.79
C CYS A 155 -6.19 -9.13 9.68
N LEU A 156 -5.67 -10.13 8.97
CA LEU A 156 -4.21 -10.32 8.81
C LEU A 156 -3.57 -9.19 8.01
N ASN A 157 -4.22 -8.75 6.94
CA ASN A 157 -3.74 -7.59 6.17
C ASN A 157 -3.86 -6.30 7.00
N GLY A 158 -4.89 -6.15 7.82
CA GLY A 158 -5.05 -5.05 8.77
C GLY A 158 -3.89 -4.99 9.77
N VAL A 159 -3.54 -6.11 10.40
CA VAL A 159 -2.35 -6.20 11.28
C VAL A 159 -1.08 -5.81 10.53
N ARG A 160 -0.89 -6.29 9.29
CA ARG A 160 0.25 -5.89 8.46
C ARG A 160 0.30 -4.37 8.24
N HIS A 161 -0.84 -3.74 7.96
CA HIS A 161 -0.92 -2.29 7.78
C HIS A 161 -0.62 -1.52 9.08
N LEU A 162 -1.16 -1.97 10.22
CA LEU A 162 -0.82 -1.39 11.52
C LEU A 162 0.68 -1.47 11.83
N VAL A 163 1.34 -2.58 11.49
CA VAL A 163 2.80 -2.70 11.61
C VAL A 163 3.52 -1.69 10.71
N TRP A 164 3.02 -1.45 9.49
CA TRP A 164 3.58 -0.45 8.59
C TRP A 164 3.36 0.99 9.07
N ASP A 165 2.29 1.27 9.81
CA ASP A 165 2.04 2.59 10.40
C ASP A 165 3.12 2.97 11.43
N PHE A 166 3.76 1.98 12.06
CA PHE A 166 4.94 2.17 12.90
C PHE A 166 6.27 2.22 12.11
N ALA A 167 6.23 2.33 10.78
CA ALA A 167 7.37 2.27 9.88
C ALA A 167 8.21 0.98 9.99
N VAL A 168 7.62 -0.11 10.49
CA VAL A 168 8.30 -1.40 10.64
C VAL A 168 8.11 -2.24 9.39
N GLY A 169 9.20 -2.80 8.85
CA GLY A 169 9.12 -3.76 7.73
C GLY A 169 8.75 -3.15 6.37
N VAL A 170 8.94 -1.84 6.18
CA VAL A 170 8.57 -1.07 4.97
C VAL A 170 9.61 -1.11 3.83
N ASN A 171 10.54 -2.07 3.84
CA ASN A 171 11.45 -2.31 2.71
C ASN A 171 10.84 -3.32 1.73
N ASN A 172 11.25 -3.28 0.45
CA ASN A 172 10.68 -4.12 -0.61
C ASN A 172 10.65 -5.62 -0.26
N ARG A 173 11.73 -6.15 0.34
CA ARG A 173 11.81 -7.57 0.68
C ARG A 173 10.81 -7.94 1.78
N ALA A 174 10.72 -7.14 2.84
CA ALA A 174 9.80 -7.37 3.94
C ALA A 174 8.34 -7.19 3.53
N VAL A 175 8.04 -6.17 2.71
CA VAL A 175 6.71 -5.94 2.14
C VAL A 175 6.25 -7.12 1.26
N MET A 176 7.13 -7.65 0.40
CA MET A 176 6.82 -8.82 -0.42
C MET A 176 6.58 -10.08 0.43
N ARG A 177 7.44 -10.34 1.41
CA ARG A 177 7.33 -11.51 2.31
C ARG A 177 6.03 -11.46 3.12
N SER A 178 5.79 -10.34 3.80
CA SER A 178 4.56 -10.15 4.59
C SER A 178 3.30 -10.26 3.73
N GLY A 179 3.31 -9.78 2.49
CA GLY A 179 2.20 -9.98 1.55
C GLY A 179 1.88 -11.46 1.28
N TRP A 180 2.89 -12.27 1.01
CA TRP A 180 2.70 -13.71 0.79
C TRP A 180 2.31 -14.48 2.07
N VAL A 181 2.82 -14.05 3.23
CA VAL A 181 2.39 -14.61 4.53
C VAL A 181 0.90 -14.38 4.77
N VAL A 182 0.41 -13.16 4.52
CA VAL A 182 -1.03 -12.86 4.64
C VAL A 182 -1.85 -13.73 3.70
N VAL A 183 -1.43 -13.90 2.44
CA VAL A 183 -2.11 -14.79 1.48
C VAL A 183 -2.16 -16.22 2.01
N GLY A 184 -1.03 -16.80 2.41
CA GLY A 184 -0.97 -18.18 2.90
C GLY A 184 -1.85 -18.41 4.13
N LEU A 185 -1.74 -17.54 5.13
CA LEU A 185 -2.54 -17.63 6.35
C LEU A 185 -4.04 -17.45 6.09
N SER A 186 -4.42 -16.56 5.17
CA SER A 186 -5.83 -16.37 4.80
C SER A 186 -6.44 -17.60 4.11
N VAL A 187 -5.64 -18.33 3.32
CA VAL A 187 -6.06 -19.60 2.72
C VAL A 187 -6.25 -20.66 3.80
N CYS A 188 -5.34 -20.75 4.77
CA CYS A 188 -5.53 -21.64 5.92
C CYS A 188 -6.82 -21.32 6.69
N GLY A 189 -7.12 -20.03 6.90
CA GLY A 189 -8.38 -19.59 7.51
C GLY A 189 -9.61 -20.04 6.70
N ALA A 190 -9.57 -19.86 5.37
CA ALA A 190 -10.63 -20.31 4.47
C ALA A 190 -10.88 -21.83 4.57
N VAL A 191 -9.81 -22.62 4.52
CA VAL A 191 -9.87 -24.09 4.63
C VAL A 191 -10.36 -24.51 6.01
N GLY A 192 -9.86 -23.88 7.08
CA GLY A 192 -10.30 -24.14 8.44
C GLY A 192 -11.81 -23.95 8.60
N SER A 193 -12.35 -22.81 8.16
CA SER A 193 -13.78 -22.51 8.21
C SER A 193 -14.63 -23.42 7.31
N ALA A 194 -14.06 -23.93 6.22
CA ALA A 194 -14.76 -24.83 5.30
C ALA A 194 -14.89 -26.25 5.87
N LEU A 195 -13.88 -26.71 6.61
CA LEU A 195 -13.79 -28.07 7.16
C LEU A 195 -14.43 -28.21 8.54
N TYR A 196 -14.29 -27.20 9.40
CA TYR A 196 -14.74 -27.18 10.80
C TYR A 196 -15.76 -26.09 11.03
#